data_AF-A0A8H6BNA2-F1
#
_entry.id   AF-A0A8H6BNA2-F1
#
_cell.length_a   1.000
_cell.length_b   1.000
_cell.length_c   1.000
_cell.angle_alpha   90.00
_cell.angle_beta   90.00
_cell.angle_gamma   90.00
#
_symmetry.space_group_name_H-M   'P 1'
#
loop_
_entity.id
_entity.type
_entity.pdbx_description
1 polymer ?
#
loop_
_entity_poly.entity_id
_entity_poly.type
_entity_poly.pdbx_seq_one_letter_code
_entity_poly.pdbx_strand_id
1 'polypeptide(L)'
;MSPCEKEIKNFETILDTYVADGLNISIGVIISEVSYTIQSCDANETTYDISASNNSVYINDKATEWVLRSVQILDTHFSMLRSSIDKAILDVFNQEIGERFVAIFIKLLTQRFIISVTGAMPFIRDVNFLYSFFQRYRVKATVQYFASFKKISQLYLIDCSENNKQCKELGKLIIDIGRDNGIFSPEEVYRFVSRRSDWLKIKKAVDKIMYGFTPEDCIIM
;
A
#
# COMPACT_ATOMS: atom_id res chain seq x y z
N MET A 1 -38.85 19.74 23.48
CA MET A 1 -38.00 20.78 22.88
C MET A 1 -38.88 21.93 22.47
N SER A 2 -38.51 23.14 22.90
CA SER A 2 -39.14 24.38 22.42
C SER A 2 -38.91 24.54 20.90
N PRO A 3 -39.75 25.30 20.19
CA PRO A 3 -39.53 25.58 18.76
C PRO A 3 -38.13 26.16 18.48
N CYS A 4 -37.62 27.03 19.36
CA CYS A 4 -36.29 27.61 19.24
C CYS A 4 -35.16 26.57 19.36
N GLU A 5 -35.28 25.62 20.29
CA GLU A 5 -34.29 24.53 20.43
C GLU A 5 -34.20 23.65 19.18
N LYS A 6 -35.32 23.45 18.47
CA LYS A 6 -35.33 22.69 17.21
C LYS A 6 -34.60 23.42 16.09
N GLU A 7 -34.83 24.72 15.95
CA GLU A 7 -34.16 25.53 14.94
C GLU A 7 -32.65 25.64 15.19
N ILE A 8 -32.23 25.81 16.44
CA ILE A 8 -30.79 25.82 16.80
C ILE A 8 -30.14 24.49 16.42
N LYS A 9 -30.74 23.37 16.81
CA LYS A 9 -30.22 22.04 16.48
C LYS A 9 -30.17 21.78 14.98
N ASN A 10 -31.16 22.27 14.23
CA ASN A 10 -31.18 22.17 12.78
C ASN A 10 -30.03 22.96 12.16
N PHE A 11 -29.79 24.19 12.64
CA PHE A 11 -28.68 25.02 12.20
C PHE A 11 -27.31 24.38 12.50
N GLU A 12 -27.11 23.83 13.71
CA GLU A 12 -25.90 23.09 14.06
C GLU A 12 -25.65 21.91 13.11
N THR A 13 -26.70 21.14 12.80
CA THR A 13 -26.60 20.00 11.87
C THR A 13 -26.19 20.45 10.46
N ILE A 14 -26.76 21.56 9.98
CA ILE A 14 -26.42 22.14 8.68
C ILE A 14 -24.96 22.60 8.67
N LEU A 15 -24.52 23.29 9.73
CA LEU A 15 -23.14 23.77 9.86
C LEU A 15 -22.14 22.61 9.88
N ASP A 16 -22.42 21.56 10.67
CA ASP A 16 -21.58 20.36 10.74
C ASP A 16 -21.46 19.67 9.37
N THR A 17 -22.54 19.64 8.60
CA THR A 17 -22.55 19.07 7.23
C THR A 17 -21.61 19.84 6.32
N TYR A 18 -21.70 21.18 6.31
CA TYR A 18 -20.81 22.01 5.48
C TYR A 18 -19.34 21.90 5.89
N VAL A 19 -19.05 21.78 7.19
CA VAL A 19 -17.67 21.57 7.68
C VAL A 19 -17.14 20.22 7.21
N ALA A 20 -17.94 19.15 7.31
CA ALA A 20 -17.57 17.82 6.83
C ALA A 20 -17.32 17.80 5.31
N ASP A 21 -18.19 18.45 4.52
CA ASP A 21 -18.03 18.57 3.08
C ASP A 21 -16.75 19.33 2.70
N GLY A 22 -16.48 20.45 3.37
CA GLY A 22 -15.25 21.22 3.17
C GLY A 22 -13.99 20.40 3.48
N LEU A 23 -14.02 19.64 4.57
CA LEU A 23 -12.93 18.73 4.93
C LEU A 23 -12.73 17.66 3.86
N ASN A 24 -13.79 17.02 3.38
CA ASN A 24 -13.73 15.99 2.35
C ASN A 24 -13.16 16.51 1.02
N ILE A 25 -13.55 17.73 0.62
CA ILE A 25 -12.99 18.40 -0.58
C ILE A 25 -11.49 18.64 -0.40
N SER A 26 -11.07 19.17 0.75
CA SER A 26 -9.66 19.44 1.03
C SER A 26 -8.80 18.16 0.97
N ILE A 27 -9.30 17.06 1.53
CA ILE A 27 -8.67 15.74 1.46
C ILE A 27 -8.56 15.27 0.01
N GLY A 28 -9.64 15.45 -0.78
CA GLY A 28 -9.64 15.11 -2.20
C GLY A 28 -8.57 15.84 -3.00
N VAL A 29 -8.35 17.13 -2.73
CA VAL A 29 -7.31 17.94 -3.38
C VAL A 29 -5.92 17.42 -3.02
N ILE A 30 -5.63 17.20 -1.73
CA ILE A 30 -4.33 16.69 -1.26
C ILE A 30 -4.01 15.33 -1.89
N ILE A 31 -5.00 14.43 -1.91
CA ILE A 31 -4.84 13.10 -2.51
C ILE A 31 -4.62 13.19 -4.03
N SER A 32 -5.25 14.15 -4.70
CA SER A 32 -5.03 14.41 -6.13
C SER A 32 -3.62 14.94 -6.40
N GLU A 33 -3.10 15.81 -5.54
CA GLU A 33 -1.71 16.32 -5.61
C GLU A 33 -0.68 15.21 -5.40
N VAL A 34 -0.91 14.32 -4.43
CA VAL A 34 -0.09 13.12 -4.23
C VAL A 34 -0.13 12.22 -5.47
N SER A 35 -1.31 12.00 -6.04
CA SER A 35 -1.48 11.18 -7.25
C SER A 35 -0.76 11.79 -8.46
N TYR A 36 -0.85 13.11 -8.62
CA TYR A 36 -0.12 13.85 -9.66
C TYR A 36 1.39 13.72 -9.47
N THR A 37 1.88 13.88 -8.23
CA THR A 37 3.30 13.74 -7.89
C THR A 37 3.84 12.36 -8.22
N ILE A 38 3.07 11.31 -7.90
CA ILE A 38 3.42 9.92 -8.25
C ILE A 38 3.57 9.77 -9.77
N GLN A 39 2.67 10.38 -10.55
CA GLN A 39 2.75 10.36 -12.00
C GLN A 39 3.95 11.18 -12.53
N SER A 40 4.21 12.35 -11.96
CA SER A 40 5.34 13.21 -12.35
C SER A 40 6.71 12.60 -12.03
N CYS A 41 6.79 11.73 -11.02
CA CYS A 41 8.01 10.99 -10.69
C CYS A 41 8.20 9.72 -11.52
N ASP A 42 7.31 9.47 -12.50
CA ASP A 42 7.32 8.30 -13.38
C ASP A 42 7.39 6.95 -12.62
N ALA A 43 6.63 6.84 -11.52
CA ALA A 43 6.52 5.58 -10.78
C ALA A 43 5.75 4.54 -11.64
N ASN A 44 6.51 3.71 -12.34
CA ASN A 44 6.03 2.76 -13.35
C ASN A 44 6.64 1.36 -13.16
N GLU A 45 6.50 0.50 -14.16
CA GLU A 45 6.96 -0.90 -14.14
C GLU A 45 8.45 -1.05 -13.85
N THR A 46 9.27 -0.09 -14.30
CA THR A 46 10.74 -0.12 -14.16
C THR A 46 11.24 0.33 -12.80
N THR A 47 10.37 0.90 -11.95
CA THR A 47 10.75 1.43 -10.62
C THR A 47 11.46 0.39 -9.75
N TYR A 48 11.00 -0.87 -9.80
CA TYR A 48 11.56 -1.99 -9.02
C TYR A 48 11.95 -3.20 -9.88
N ASP A 49 11.89 -3.08 -11.20
CA ASP A 49 12.37 -4.11 -12.12
C ASP A 49 13.82 -3.82 -12.51
N ILE A 50 14.73 -4.12 -11.58
CA ILE A 50 16.15 -3.79 -11.66
C ILE A 50 16.91 -5.05 -12.05
N SER A 51 17.70 -4.96 -13.13
CA SER A 51 18.62 -6.04 -13.50
C SER A 51 19.84 -6.07 -12.59
N ALA A 52 20.40 -7.25 -12.34
CA ALA A 52 21.62 -7.43 -11.52
C ALA A 52 22.85 -6.67 -12.08
N SER A 53 22.82 -6.22 -13.34
CA SER A 53 23.86 -5.40 -13.95
C SER A 53 23.84 -3.93 -13.50
N ASN A 54 22.70 -3.44 -12.99
CA ASN A 54 22.53 -2.05 -12.55
C ASN A 54 22.82 -1.93 -11.04
N ASN A 55 24.05 -2.23 -10.65
CA ASN A 55 24.52 -2.21 -9.25
C ASN A 55 24.45 -0.82 -8.57
N SER A 56 24.24 0.25 -9.32
CA SER A 56 24.16 1.61 -8.77
C SER A 56 22.90 1.85 -7.92
N VAL A 57 21.81 1.09 -8.14
CA VAL A 57 20.54 1.29 -7.41
C VAL A 57 20.61 0.80 -5.96
N TYR A 58 21.52 -0.14 -5.66
CA TYR A 58 21.75 -0.64 -4.30
C TYR A 58 22.47 0.36 -3.37
N ILE A 59 23.16 1.34 -3.94
CA ILE A 59 24.09 2.22 -3.18
C ILE A 59 23.36 3.40 -2.54
N ASN A 60 22.21 3.80 -3.09
CA ASN A 60 21.47 4.94 -2.55
C ASN A 60 20.67 4.46 -1.34
N ASP A 61 20.94 4.96 -0.13
CA ASP A 61 20.25 4.53 1.10
C ASP A 61 18.86 5.17 1.30
N LYS A 62 18.42 5.98 0.34
CA LYS A 62 17.16 6.71 0.43
C LYS A 62 16.00 5.93 -0.18
N ALA A 63 14.79 6.24 0.28
CA ALA A 63 13.55 5.83 -0.39
C ALA A 63 13.48 6.45 -1.80
N THR A 64 12.65 5.90 -2.66
CA THR A 64 12.47 6.41 -4.03
C THR A 64 11.88 7.82 -4.02
N GLU A 65 12.15 8.56 -5.10
CA GLU A 65 11.75 9.97 -5.20
C GLU A 65 10.24 10.17 -5.07
N TRP A 66 9.43 9.26 -5.64
CA TRP A 66 7.97 9.36 -5.55
C TRP A 66 7.49 9.23 -4.10
N VAL A 67 8.10 8.35 -3.30
CA VAL A 67 7.77 8.19 -1.87
C VAL A 67 8.19 9.44 -1.08
N LEU A 68 9.42 9.91 -1.29
CA LEU A 68 9.95 11.08 -0.58
C LEU A 68 9.07 12.31 -0.82
N ARG A 69 8.73 12.61 -2.08
CA ARG A 69 7.86 13.74 -2.42
C ARG A 69 6.43 13.56 -1.92
N SER A 70 5.86 12.37 -2.06
CA SER A 70 4.50 12.10 -1.54
C SER A 70 4.43 12.32 -0.03
N VAL A 71 5.42 11.80 0.70
CA VAL A 71 5.51 12.00 2.15
C VAL A 71 5.74 13.46 2.50
N GLN A 72 6.55 14.21 1.74
CA GLN A 72 6.78 15.64 1.98
C GLN A 72 5.48 16.45 1.88
N ILE A 73 4.65 16.19 0.87
CA ILE A 73 3.35 16.84 0.70
C ILE A 73 2.46 16.53 1.91
N LEU A 74 2.32 15.24 2.26
CA LEU A 74 1.50 14.83 3.40
C LEU A 74 2.01 15.40 4.73
N ASP A 75 3.32 15.42 4.95
CA ASP A 75 3.95 15.96 6.16
C ASP A 75 3.67 17.46 6.33
N THR A 76 3.71 18.19 5.22
CA THR A 76 3.39 19.63 5.20
C THR A 76 1.95 19.86 5.62
N HIS A 77 0.98 19.15 5.03
CA HIS A 77 -0.43 19.30 5.39
C HIS A 77 -0.74 18.83 6.82
N PHE A 78 -0.17 17.69 7.23
CA PHE A 78 -0.42 17.14 8.56
C PHE A 78 0.18 18.03 9.65
N SER A 79 1.36 18.63 9.42
CA SER A 79 1.98 19.55 10.37
C SER A 79 1.23 20.88 10.46
N MET A 80 0.76 21.44 9.35
CA MET A 80 -0.03 22.68 9.31
C MET A 80 -1.34 22.58 10.12
N LEU A 81 -2.02 21.43 10.04
CA LEU A 81 -3.31 21.23 10.72
C LEU A 81 -3.14 20.86 12.20
N ARG A 82 -1.99 20.31 12.60
CA ARG A 82 -1.76 19.80 13.96
C ARG A 82 -2.02 20.81 15.07
N SER A 83 -1.73 22.10 14.84
CA SER A 83 -1.94 23.18 15.81
C SER A 83 -3.21 24.00 15.57
N SER A 84 -3.94 23.70 14.50
CA SER A 84 -4.97 24.59 13.94
C SER A 84 -6.39 24.06 14.10
N ILE A 85 -6.56 22.76 14.36
CA ILE A 85 -7.86 22.10 14.51
C ILE A 85 -7.91 21.21 15.76
N ASP A 86 -9.13 20.91 16.21
CA ASP A 86 -9.36 20.00 17.32
C ASP A 86 -8.80 18.60 17.00
N LYS A 87 -8.31 17.92 18.03
CA LYS A 87 -7.68 16.61 17.89
C LYS A 87 -8.61 15.56 17.28
N ALA A 88 -9.90 15.55 17.62
CA ALA A 88 -10.83 14.56 17.09
C ALA A 88 -11.01 14.73 15.57
N ILE A 89 -11.11 15.97 15.10
CA ILE A 89 -11.22 16.29 13.66
C ILE A 89 -9.91 15.97 12.94
N LEU A 90 -8.77 16.27 13.57
CA LEU A 90 -7.45 15.95 13.03
C LEU A 90 -7.25 14.43 12.85
N ASP A 91 -7.69 13.64 13.83
CA ASP A 91 -7.60 12.18 13.78
C ASP A 91 -8.46 11.62 12.63
N VAL A 92 -9.67 12.13 12.41
CA VAL A 92 -10.53 11.76 11.27
C VAL A 92 -9.88 12.14 9.94
N PHE A 93 -9.36 13.36 9.83
CA PHE A 93 -8.67 13.84 8.63
C PHE A 93 -7.46 12.96 8.27
N ASN A 94 -6.59 12.67 9.24
CA ASN A 94 -5.41 11.84 9.02
C ASN A 94 -5.79 10.40 8.65
N GLN A 95 -6.86 9.88 9.24
CA GLN A 95 -7.38 8.53 8.97
C GLN A 95 -7.92 8.41 7.55
N GLU A 96 -8.72 9.36 7.08
CA GLU A 96 -9.27 9.39 5.73
C GLU A 96 -8.16 9.51 4.67
N ILE A 97 -7.17 10.39 4.88
CA ILE A 97 -6.01 10.49 3.99
C ILE A 97 -5.22 9.17 3.96
N GLY A 98 -5.00 8.57 5.13
CA GLY A 98 -4.29 7.30 5.22
C GLY A 98 -4.98 6.18 4.47
N GLU A 99 -6.31 6.10 4.52
CA GLU A 99 -7.10 5.10 3.78
C GLU A 99 -7.03 5.31 2.26
N ARG A 100 -7.22 6.55 1.79
CA ARG A 100 -7.11 6.89 0.37
C ARG A 100 -5.70 6.66 -0.18
N PHE A 101 -4.67 6.95 0.62
CA PHE A 101 -3.30 6.68 0.25
C PHE A 101 -3.03 5.17 0.11
N VAL A 102 -3.55 4.35 1.02
CA VAL A 102 -3.46 2.88 0.91
C VAL A 102 -4.14 2.38 -0.36
N ALA A 103 -5.31 2.92 -0.71
CA ALA A 103 -5.99 2.57 -1.96
C ALA A 103 -5.15 2.90 -3.20
N ILE A 104 -4.49 4.07 -3.21
CA ILE A 104 -3.53 4.43 -4.27
C ILE A 104 -2.36 3.45 -4.29
N PHE A 105 -1.78 3.13 -3.13
CA PHE A 105 -0.65 2.21 -3.04
C PHE A 105 -0.99 0.81 -3.57
N ILE A 106 -2.16 0.26 -3.20
CA ILE A 106 -2.67 -1.01 -3.72
C ILE A 106 -2.83 -0.95 -5.24
N LYS A 107 -3.36 0.16 -5.77
CA LYS A 107 -3.51 0.35 -7.21
C LYS A 107 -2.15 0.37 -7.92
N LEU A 108 -1.16 1.06 -7.37
CA LEU A 108 0.20 1.08 -7.92
C LEU A 108 0.82 -0.33 -7.91
N LEU A 109 0.74 -1.00 -6.77
CA LEU A 109 1.27 -2.35 -6.60
C LEU A 109 0.65 -3.31 -7.62
N THR A 110 -0.67 -3.31 -7.76
CA THR A 110 -1.39 -4.28 -8.61
C THR A 110 -1.43 -3.92 -10.10
N GLN A 111 -1.31 -2.65 -10.47
CA GLN A 111 -1.51 -2.20 -11.86
C GLN A 111 -0.26 -1.61 -12.51
N ARG A 112 0.70 -1.08 -11.74
CA ARG A 112 1.83 -0.30 -12.28
C ARG A 112 3.18 -0.93 -12.02
N PHE A 113 3.41 -1.57 -10.89
CA PHE A 113 4.75 -2.06 -10.54
C PHE A 113 5.02 -3.47 -11.08
N ILE A 114 6.28 -3.68 -11.48
CA ILE A 114 6.88 -5.00 -11.66
C ILE A 114 8.08 -5.05 -10.71
N ILE A 115 8.20 -6.12 -9.93
CA ILE A 115 9.20 -6.19 -8.85
C ILE A 115 10.11 -7.38 -9.08
N SER A 116 11.37 -7.09 -9.37
CA SER A 116 12.45 -8.08 -9.46
C SER A 116 12.96 -8.47 -8.07
N VAL A 117 13.63 -9.62 -7.96
CA VAL A 117 14.32 -10.03 -6.71
C VAL A 117 15.33 -8.96 -6.28
N THR A 118 16.07 -8.42 -7.23
CA THR A 118 17.02 -7.31 -7.07
C THR A 118 16.35 -6.05 -6.52
N GLY A 119 15.21 -5.67 -7.11
CA GLY A 119 14.43 -4.50 -6.72
C GLY A 119 13.49 -4.68 -5.53
N ALA A 120 13.47 -5.88 -4.92
CA ALA A 120 12.76 -6.10 -3.67
C ALA A 120 13.32 -5.22 -2.54
N MET A 121 14.63 -4.98 -2.51
CA MET A 121 15.27 -4.16 -1.46
C MET A 121 14.80 -2.68 -1.46
N PRO A 122 14.86 -1.94 -2.59
CA PRO A 122 14.30 -0.59 -2.63
C PRO A 122 12.79 -0.57 -2.35
N PHE A 123 12.03 -1.57 -2.82
CA PHE A 123 10.59 -1.68 -2.50
C PHE A 123 10.34 -1.84 -0.99
N ILE A 124 11.10 -2.71 -0.31
CA ILE A 124 11.04 -2.88 1.15
C ILE A 124 11.38 -1.58 1.86
N ARG A 125 12.37 -0.83 1.39
CA ARG A 125 12.74 0.47 1.97
C ARG A 125 11.59 1.47 1.88
N ASP A 126 10.96 1.58 0.73
CA ASP A 126 9.83 2.47 0.50
C ASP A 126 8.64 2.13 1.41
N VAL A 127 8.29 0.85 1.51
CA VAL A 127 7.24 0.36 2.41
C VAL A 127 7.57 0.68 3.88
N ASN A 128 8.84 0.53 4.29
CA ASN A 128 9.27 0.88 5.65
C ASN A 128 9.24 2.39 5.92
N PHE A 129 9.57 3.20 4.92
CA PHE A 129 9.52 4.65 5.03
C PHE A 129 8.07 5.13 5.19
N LEU A 130 7.15 4.62 4.38
CA LEU A 130 5.71 4.88 4.50
C LEU A 130 5.15 4.40 5.85
N TYR A 131 5.53 3.20 6.30
CA TYR A 131 5.15 2.69 7.63
C TYR A 131 5.56 3.68 8.74
N SER A 132 6.81 4.12 8.72
CA SER A 132 7.37 5.01 9.75
C SER A 132 6.69 6.38 9.73
N PHE A 133 6.37 6.90 8.53
CA PHE A 133 5.60 8.13 8.36
C PHE A 133 4.21 8.05 9.02
N PHE A 134 3.41 7.04 8.66
CA PHE A 134 2.06 6.90 9.22
C PHE A 134 2.07 6.52 10.71
N GLN A 135 3.12 5.84 11.17
CA GLN A 135 3.34 5.55 12.59
C GLN A 135 3.58 6.84 13.39
N ARG A 136 4.40 7.77 12.87
CA ARG A 136 4.66 9.08 13.50
C ARG A 136 3.37 9.87 13.73
N TYR A 137 2.44 9.82 12.79
CA TYR A 137 1.14 10.48 12.87
C TYR A 137 0.03 9.64 13.52
N ARG A 138 0.35 8.41 13.96
CA ARG A 138 -0.55 7.51 14.69
C ARG A 138 -1.83 7.16 13.93
N VAL A 139 -1.75 7.05 12.61
CA VAL A 139 -2.88 6.68 11.74
C VAL A 139 -3.10 5.16 11.80
N LYS A 140 -3.82 4.70 12.82
CA LYS A 140 -3.82 3.29 13.26
C LYS A 140 -4.12 2.28 12.13
N ALA A 141 -5.20 2.47 11.38
CA ALA A 141 -5.57 1.50 10.35
C ALA A 141 -4.52 1.45 9.23
N THR A 142 -4.02 2.61 8.80
CA THR A 142 -2.97 2.72 7.78
C THR A 142 -1.65 2.08 8.24
N VAL A 143 -1.28 2.26 9.51
CA VAL A 143 -0.11 1.60 10.10
C VAL A 143 -0.25 0.08 10.05
N GLN A 144 -1.44 -0.45 10.29
CA GLN A 144 -1.71 -1.89 10.19
C GLN A 144 -1.58 -2.39 8.75
N TYR A 145 -2.12 -1.65 7.76
CA TYR A 145 -1.91 -1.97 6.34
C TYR A 145 -0.42 -2.02 5.97
N PHE A 146 0.36 -1.01 6.33
CA PHE A 146 1.79 -0.98 6.04
C PHE A 146 2.60 -2.02 6.83
N ALA A 147 2.16 -2.42 8.04
CA ALA A 147 2.76 -3.55 8.75
C ALA A 147 2.57 -4.87 7.97
N SER A 148 1.40 -5.07 7.37
CA SER A 148 1.15 -6.21 6.49
C SER A 148 1.94 -6.12 5.19
N PHE A 149 2.01 -4.94 4.56
CA PHE A 149 2.85 -4.75 3.37
C PHE A 149 4.33 -5.00 3.66
N LYS A 150 4.85 -4.70 4.86
CA LYS A 150 6.21 -5.08 5.24
C LYS A 150 6.45 -6.58 5.14
N LYS A 151 5.53 -7.40 5.66
CA LYS A 151 5.61 -8.87 5.55
C LYS A 151 5.49 -9.33 4.10
N ILE A 152 4.55 -8.77 3.34
CA ILE A 152 4.35 -9.11 1.92
C ILE A 152 5.58 -8.71 1.08
N SER A 153 6.20 -7.57 1.38
CA SER A 153 7.39 -7.07 0.66
C SER A 153 8.59 -8.00 0.79
N GLN A 154 8.69 -8.76 1.89
CA GLN A 154 9.74 -9.77 2.07
C GLN A 154 9.59 -10.96 1.12
N LEU A 155 8.39 -11.25 0.62
CA LEU A 155 8.17 -12.34 -0.35
C LEU A 155 8.88 -12.10 -1.68
N TYR A 156 9.17 -10.85 -2.03
CA TYR A 156 9.90 -10.50 -3.25
C TYR A 156 11.40 -10.82 -3.16
N LEU A 157 11.95 -11.00 -1.96
CA LEU A 157 13.36 -11.38 -1.77
C LEU A 157 13.63 -12.87 -2.03
N ILE A 158 12.59 -13.70 -2.01
CA ILE A 158 12.74 -15.13 -2.23
C ILE A 158 13.10 -15.35 -3.70
N ASP A 159 14.34 -15.77 -3.94
CA ASP A 159 14.77 -16.21 -5.26
C ASP A 159 14.31 -17.65 -5.50
N CYS A 160 13.68 -17.84 -6.66
CA CYS A 160 13.07 -19.08 -7.12
C CYS A 160 13.78 -19.62 -8.38
N SER A 161 14.89 -18.99 -8.79
CA SER A 161 15.60 -19.25 -10.05
C SER A 161 16.21 -20.65 -10.15
N GLU A 162 16.73 -21.19 -9.04
CA GLU A 162 17.51 -22.44 -9.05
C GLU A 162 16.73 -23.67 -8.56
N ASN A 163 15.70 -23.49 -7.72
CA ASN A 163 15.08 -24.62 -7.00
C ASN A 163 13.55 -24.55 -6.90
N ASN A 164 12.87 -25.55 -7.49
CA ASN A 164 11.42 -25.76 -7.37
C ASN A 164 10.91 -25.87 -5.93
N LYS A 165 11.76 -26.20 -4.96
CA LYS A 165 11.40 -26.25 -3.54
C LYS A 165 11.09 -24.85 -2.98
N GLN A 166 11.90 -23.84 -3.32
CA GLN A 166 11.70 -22.46 -2.86
C GLN A 166 10.42 -21.86 -3.45
N CYS A 167 10.08 -22.19 -4.69
CA CYS A 167 8.80 -21.80 -5.30
C CYS A 167 7.59 -22.34 -4.53
N LYS A 168 7.68 -23.58 -4.01
CA LYS A 168 6.62 -24.18 -3.20
C LYS A 168 6.55 -23.55 -1.81
N GLU A 169 7.69 -23.22 -1.22
CA GLU A 169 7.75 -22.51 0.07
C GLU A 169 7.14 -21.11 -0.05
N LEU A 170 7.39 -20.39 -1.15
CA LEU A 170 6.72 -19.13 -1.46
C LEU A 170 5.20 -19.28 -1.46
N GLY A 171 4.66 -20.34 -2.10
CA GLY A 171 3.22 -20.62 -2.09
C GLY A 171 2.65 -20.83 -0.68
N LYS A 172 3.38 -21.53 0.20
CA LYS A 172 2.97 -21.70 1.61
C LYS A 172 2.98 -20.38 2.36
N LEU A 173 4.04 -19.58 2.20
CA LEU A 173 4.16 -18.28 2.85
C LEU A 173 3.07 -17.30 2.43
N ILE A 174 2.58 -17.36 1.19
CA ILE A 174 1.43 -16.55 0.75
C ILE A 174 0.17 -16.91 1.57
N ILE A 175 -0.09 -18.20 1.76
CA ILE A 175 -1.23 -18.69 2.57
C ILE A 175 -1.06 -18.26 4.02
N ASP A 176 0.12 -18.48 4.59
CA ASP A 176 0.40 -18.20 6.00
C ASP A 176 0.26 -16.70 6.29
N ILE A 177 0.84 -15.83 5.45
CA ILE A 177 0.71 -14.36 5.60
C ILE A 177 -0.74 -13.91 5.46
N GLY A 178 -1.50 -14.49 4.52
CA GLY A 178 -2.92 -14.18 4.35
C GLY A 178 -3.80 -14.61 5.53
N ARG A 179 -3.40 -15.66 6.27
CA ARG A 179 -4.10 -16.12 7.48
C ARG A 179 -3.69 -15.34 8.72
N ASP A 180 -2.40 -15.09 8.88
CA ASP A 180 -1.82 -14.55 10.11
C ASP A 180 -2.02 -13.04 10.26
N ASN A 181 -2.11 -12.30 9.16
CA ASN A 181 -2.19 -10.83 9.22
C ASN A 181 -3.62 -10.31 9.45
N GLY A 182 -4.65 -11.08 9.08
CA GLY A 182 -6.07 -10.69 9.21
C GLY A 182 -6.52 -9.47 8.40
N ILE A 183 -5.61 -8.80 7.69
CA ILE A 183 -5.88 -7.60 6.88
C ILE A 183 -6.08 -7.94 5.41
N PHE A 184 -5.25 -8.84 4.87
CA PHE A 184 -5.31 -9.26 3.48
C PHE A 184 -5.59 -10.75 3.40
N SER A 185 -6.50 -11.16 2.54
CA SER A 185 -6.76 -12.57 2.30
C SER A 185 -5.59 -13.22 1.54
N PRO A 186 -5.44 -14.57 1.59
CA PRO A 186 -4.45 -15.27 0.78
C PRO A 186 -4.53 -14.94 -0.72
N GLU A 187 -5.72 -14.70 -1.25
CA GLU A 187 -5.96 -14.32 -2.65
C GLU A 187 -5.45 -12.90 -2.96
N GLU A 188 -5.60 -11.96 -2.02
CA GLU A 188 -5.06 -10.62 -2.17
C GLU A 188 -3.53 -10.64 -2.12
N VAL A 189 -2.94 -11.41 -1.20
CA VAL A 189 -1.48 -11.59 -1.13
C VAL A 189 -0.96 -12.24 -2.40
N TYR A 190 -1.64 -13.26 -2.92
CA TYR A 190 -1.32 -13.87 -4.22
C TYR A 190 -1.32 -12.85 -5.35
N ARG A 191 -2.34 -11.98 -5.41
CA ARG A 191 -2.45 -10.92 -6.41
C ARG A 191 -1.32 -9.89 -6.30
N PHE A 192 -0.83 -9.60 -5.10
CA PHE A 192 0.35 -8.74 -4.94
C PHE A 192 1.60 -9.44 -5.46
N VAL A 193 1.84 -10.69 -5.03
CA VAL A 193 3.02 -11.48 -5.43
C VAL A 193 3.03 -11.78 -6.93
N SER A 194 1.86 -11.79 -7.60
CA SER A 194 1.79 -11.96 -9.04
C SER A 194 2.45 -10.85 -9.86
N ARG A 195 2.88 -9.77 -9.21
CA ARG A 195 3.60 -8.63 -9.82
C ARG A 195 5.11 -8.79 -9.82
N ARG A 196 5.61 -9.97 -9.45
CA ARG A 196 7.02 -10.33 -9.60
C ARG A 196 7.43 -10.39 -11.07
N SER A 197 8.66 -9.97 -11.39
CA SER A 197 9.17 -10.04 -12.77
C SER A 197 9.34 -11.47 -13.28
N ASP A 198 9.61 -12.44 -12.40
CA ASP A 198 9.73 -13.87 -12.70
C ASP A 198 8.41 -14.65 -12.60
N TRP A 199 7.27 -13.97 -12.41
CA TRP A 199 5.98 -14.60 -12.09
C TRP A 199 5.58 -15.72 -13.05
N LEU A 200 5.74 -15.51 -14.35
CA LEU A 200 5.37 -16.51 -15.37
C LEU A 200 6.10 -17.85 -15.20
N LYS A 201 7.32 -17.84 -14.65
CA LYS A 201 8.12 -19.05 -14.40
C LYS A 201 7.65 -19.78 -13.15
N ILE A 202 7.32 -19.04 -12.09
CA ILE A 202 7.02 -19.59 -10.76
C ILE A 202 5.52 -19.89 -10.55
N LYS A 203 4.64 -19.28 -11.35
CA LYS A 203 3.18 -19.37 -11.22
C LYS A 203 2.68 -20.80 -11.03
N LYS A 204 3.12 -21.74 -11.87
CA LYS A 204 2.67 -23.14 -11.82
C LYS A 204 3.00 -23.82 -10.48
N ALA A 205 4.18 -23.53 -9.92
CA ALA A 205 4.60 -24.10 -8.65
C ALA A 205 3.83 -23.50 -7.47
N VAL A 206 3.51 -22.20 -7.53
CA VAL A 206 2.70 -21.49 -6.54
C VAL A 206 1.24 -21.94 -6.60
N ASP A 207 0.64 -21.98 -7.79
CA ASP A 207 -0.76 -22.40 -8.01
C ASP A 207 -1.02 -23.82 -7.50
N LYS A 208 -0.04 -24.72 -7.68
CA LYS A 208 -0.12 -26.09 -7.14
C LYS A 208 -0.27 -26.11 -5.62
N ILE A 209 0.37 -25.18 -4.90
CA ILE A 209 0.27 -25.08 -3.44
C ILE A 209 -1.01 -24.35 -3.02
N MET A 210 -1.39 -23.29 -3.74
CA MET A 210 -2.56 -22.47 -3.42
C MET A 210 -3.87 -23.20 -3.63
N TYR A 211 -4.00 -23.93 -4.74
CA TYR A 211 -5.26 -24.54 -5.17
C TYR A 211 -5.23 -26.07 -5.16
N GLY A 212 -4.07 -26.67 -4.85
CA GLY A 212 -3.94 -28.13 -4.78
C GLY A 212 -3.92 -28.85 -6.13
N PHE A 213 -3.79 -28.15 -7.26
CA PHE A 213 -3.84 -28.77 -8.59
C PHE A 213 -2.79 -29.88 -8.75
N THR A 214 -3.28 -31.10 -8.92
CA THR A 214 -2.49 -32.28 -9.30
C THR A 214 -2.58 -32.52 -10.81
N PRO A 215 -1.53 -33.03 -11.48
CA PRO A 215 -1.57 -33.36 -12.91
C PRO A 215 -2.66 -34.38 -13.30
N GLU A 216 -3.32 -35.01 -12.33
CA GLU A 216 -4.42 -35.96 -12.54
C GLU A 216 -5.77 -35.27 -12.81
N ASP A 217 -5.90 -33.97 -12.49
CA ASP A 217 -7.19 -33.25 -12.57
C ASP A 217 -7.48 -32.63 -13.97
N CYS A 218 -6.66 -32.93 -14.97
CA CYS A 218 -6.84 -32.42 -16.34
C CYS A 218 -6.72 -33.56 -17.36
N ILE A 219 -7.68 -34.47 -17.32
CA ILE A 219 -7.98 -35.37 -18.44
C ILE A 219 -9.22 -34.80 -19.14
N ILE A 220 -9.02 -34.12 -20.27
CA ILE A 220 -10.12 -33.84 -21.19
C ILE A 220 -10.40 -35.16 -21.90
N MET A 221 -11.51 -35.80 -21.55
CA MET A 221 -12.03 -36.98 -22.21
C MET A 221 -12.86 -36.59 -23.43
#